data_AF-A0A7S1RMA4-F1
#
_entry.id   AF-A0A7S1RMA4-F1
#
_cell.length_a   1.000
_cell.length_b   1.000
_cell.length_c   1.000
_cell.angle_alpha   90.00
_cell.angle_beta   90.00
_cell.angle_gamma   90.00
#
_symmetry.space_group_name_H-M   'P 1'
#
loop_
_entity.id
_entity.type
_entity.pdbx_description
1 polymer ?
#
loop_
_entity_poly.entity_id
_entity_poly.type
_entity_poly.pdbx_seq_one_letter_code
_entity_poly.pdbx_strand_id
1 'polypeptide(L)'
;IILQGIFGIIPWNAMGFMTLYFQTAGITDFRAAVLTTAMPLAAGLGHYGGGVIGDWFTRRCPFHGRPFTAQISVLLSIPVLYFIFQVVPPHPGYFGLFLTGEVLF
;
A
#
# COMPACT_ATOMS: atom_id res chain seq x y z
N ILE A 1 -8.00 10.69 13.99
CA ILE A 1 -6.62 10.85 13.47
C ILE A 1 -5.58 10.23 14.40
N ILE A 2 -5.57 10.52 15.72
CA ILE A 2 -4.58 9.93 16.65
C ILE A 2 -4.57 8.39 16.61
N LEU A 3 -5.76 7.77 16.71
CA LEU A 3 -5.90 6.31 16.63
C LEU A 3 -5.39 5.74 15.30
N GLN A 4 -5.76 6.38 14.18
CA GLN A 4 -5.28 6.02 12.84
C GLN A 4 -3.75 6.12 12.75
N GLY A 5 -3.13 7.13 13.35
CA GLY A 5 -1.67 7.28 13.38
C GLY A 5 -0.98 6.14 14.14
N ILE A 6 -1.53 5.75 15.30
CA ILE A 6 -1.01 4.63 16.11
C ILE A 6 -1.16 3.31 15.35
N PHE A 7 -2.32 3.04 14.76
CA PHE A 7 -2.54 1.81 14.00
C PHE A 7 -1.80 1.81 12.66
N GLY A 8 -1.57 2.97 12.06
CA GLY A 8 -0.90 3.12 10.77
C GLY A 8 0.61 2.89 10.82
N ILE A 9 1.26 3.07 11.98
CA ILE A 9 2.71 2.82 12.10
C ILE A 9 3.06 1.32 12.06
N ILE A 10 2.12 0.48 12.50
CA ILE A 10 2.30 -0.99 12.57
C ILE A 10 2.55 -1.60 11.17
N PRO A 11 1.69 -1.40 10.16
CA PRO A 11 1.95 -1.93 8.82
C PRO A 11 3.19 -1.31 8.18
N TRP A 12 3.48 -0.02 8.46
CA TRP A 12 4.68 0.62 7.92
C TRP A 12 5.97 -0.04 8.42
N ASN A 13 6.03 -0.37 9.70
CA ASN A 13 7.15 -1.12 10.27
C ASN A 13 7.24 -2.55 9.70
N ALA A 14 6.11 -3.21 9.46
CA ALA A 14 6.08 -4.54 8.86
C ALA A 14 6.59 -4.53 7.41
N MET A 15 6.25 -3.51 6.62
CA MET A 15 6.71 -3.34 5.23
C MET A 15 8.24 -3.20 5.13
N GLY A 16 8.91 -2.73 6.18
CA GLY A 16 10.37 -2.72 6.27
C GLY A 16 11.01 -4.12 6.11
N PHE A 17 10.26 -5.19 6.39
CA PHE A 17 10.73 -6.58 6.27
C PHE A 17 10.22 -7.29 5.00
N MET A 18 9.53 -6.59 4.11
CA MET A 18 8.86 -7.19 2.96
C MET A 18 9.84 -7.84 1.97
N THR A 19 11.03 -7.27 1.81
CA THR A 19 12.10 -7.87 0.98
C THR A 19 12.50 -9.24 1.52
N LEU A 20 12.68 -9.35 2.84
CA LEU A 20 13.03 -10.60 3.52
C LEU A 20 11.90 -11.64 3.41
N TYR A 21 10.65 -11.21 3.51
CA TYR A 21 9.49 -12.07 3.29
C TYR A 21 9.48 -12.70 1.89
N PHE A 22 9.74 -11.92 0.84
CA PHE A 22 9.80 -12.46 -0.52
C PHE A 22 11.03 -13.35 -0.75
N GLN A 23 12.17 -13.04 -0.15
CA GLN A 23 13.37 -13.88 -0.25
C GLN A 23 13.15 -15.25 0.43
N THR A 24 12.55 -15.28 1.61
CA THR A 24 12.23 -16.52 2.33
C THR A 24 11.16 -17.36 1.62
N ALA A 25 10.33 -16.74 0.78
CA ALA A 25 9.39 -17.41 -0.11
C ALA A 25 10.02 -18.07 -1.35
N GLY A 26 11.34 -17.94 -1.54
CA GLY A 26 12.04 -18.47 -2.72
C GLY A 26 11.95 -17.59 -3.96
N ILE A 27 11.54 -16.32 -3.82
CA ILE A 27 11.64 -15.32 -4.90
C ILE A 27 13.10 -14.88 -5.00
N THR A 28 13.63 -14.73 -6.22
CA THR A 28 15.01 -14.28 -6.43
C THR A 28 15.23 -12.88 -5.90
N ASP A 29 16.44 -12.58 -5.43
CA ASP A 29 16.79 -11.28 -4.84
C ASP A 29 16.45 -10.10 -5.75
N PHE A 30 16.71 -10.24 -7.06
CA PHE A 30 16.37 -9.22 -8.03
C PHE A 30 14.86 -8.96 -8.11
N ARG A 31 14.04 -10.02 -8.12
CA ARG A 31 12.57 -9.90 -8.16
C ARG A 31 12.01 -9.36 -6.86
N ALA A 32 12.55 -9.77 -5.71
CA ALA A 32 12.18 -9.24 -4.41
C ALA A 32 12.49 -7.74 -4.32
N ALA A 33 13.66 -7.30 -4.79
CA ALA A 33 14.02 -5.88 -4.86
C ALA A 33 13.10 -5.07 -5.77
N VAL A 34 12.69 -5.64 -6.92
CA VAL A 34 11.73 -4.98 -7.83
C VAL A 34 10.36 -4.81 -7.15
N LEU A 35 9.86 -5.84 -6.45
CA LEU A 35 8.60 -5.75 -5.72
C LEU A 35 8.65 -4.67 -4.64
N THR A 36 9.71 -4.62 -3.85
CA THR A 36 9.82 -3.69 -2.73
C THR A 36 10.13 -2.26 -3.13
N THR A 37 10.70 -2.04 -4.33
CA THR A 37 10.91 -0.70 -4.89
C THR A 37 9.71 -0.19 -5.70
N ALA A 38 8.89 -1.08 -6.26
CA ALA A 38 7.67 -0.70 -6.99
C ALA A 38 6.64 0.01 -6.09
N MET A 39 6.50 -0.45 -4.85
CA MET A 39 5.54 0.10 -3.87
C MET A 39 5.80 1.60 -3.56
N PRO A 40 7.01 2.05 -3.16
CA PRO A 40 7.28 3.48 -2.96
C PRO A 40 7.17 4.33 -4.24
N LEU A 41 7.46 3.77 -5.42
CA LEU A 41 7.25 4.47 -6.69
C LEU A 41 5.76 4.70 -6.96
N ALA A 42 4.93 3.66 -6.77
CA ALA A 42 3.48 3.75 -6.89
C ALA A 42 2.88 4.72 -5.86
N ALA A 43 3.35 4.67 -4.61
CA ALA A 43 2.94 5.59 -3.55
C ALA A 43 3.25 7.05 -3.90
N GLY A 44 4.38 7.34 -4.54
CA GLY A 44 4.71 8.69 -5.01
C GLY A 44 3.67 9.23 -6.02
N LEU A 45 3.26 8.40 -6.98
CA LEU A 45 2.22 8.74 -7.96
C LEU A 45 0.85 8.86 -7.28
N GLY A 46 0.53 7.96 -6.36
CA GLY A 46 -0.69 7.96 -5.56
C GLY A 46 -0.82 9.20 -4.68
N HIS A 47 0.26 9.65 -4.04
CA HIS A 47 0.28 10.88 -3.25
C HIS A 47 -0.01 12.12 -4.12
N TYR A 48 0.56 12.19 -5.32
CA TYR A 48 0.28 13.29 -6.25
C TYR A 48 -1.21 13.30 -6.66
N GLY A 49 -1.73 12.16 -7.13
CA GLY A 49 -3.14 12.03 -7.54
C GLY A 49 -4.12 12.27 -6.37
N GLY A 50 -3.84 11.65 -5.22
CA GLY A 50 -4.63 11.82 -4.00
C GLY A 50 -4.61 13.25 -3.46
N GLY A 51 -3.50 13.97 -3.63
CA GLY A 51 -3.39 15.39 -3.31
C GLY A 51 -4.32 16.24 -4.18
N VAL A 52 -4.32 16.01 -5.50
CA VAL A 52 -5.22 16.71 -6.44
C VAL A 52 -6.69 16.44 -6.13
N ILE A 53 -7.05 15.17 -5.88
CA ILE A 53 -8.42 14.77 -5.52
C ILE A 53 -8.83 15.37 -4.17
N GLY A 54 -7.93 15.32 -3.18
CA GLY A 54 -8.15 15.88 -1.85
C GLY A 54 -8.36 17.40 -1.89
N ASP A 55 -7.59 18.11 -2.71
CA ASP A 55 -7.73 19.56 -2.90
C ASP A 55 -9.03 19.91 -3.62
N TRP A 56 -9.45 19.12 -4.61
CA TRP A 56 -10.75 19.27 -5.26
C TRP A 56 -11.91 19.04 -4.27
N PHE A 57 -11.84 17.99 -3.45
CA PHE A 57 -12.86 17.69 -2.44
C PHE A 57 -12.91 18.75 -1.32
N THR A 58 -11.76 19.31 -0.94
CA THR A 58 -11.69 20.38 0.08
C THR A 58 -12.39 21.65 -0.40
N ARG A 59 -12.35 21.96 -1.70
CA ARG A 59 -13.12 23.07 -2.28
C ARG A 59 -14.64 22.88 -2.20
N ARG A 60 -15.12 21.63 -2.15
CA ARG A 60 -16.55 21.27 -2.03
C ARG A 60 -16.98 21.07 -0.57
N CYS A 61 -16.12 20.52 0.27
CA CYS A 61 -16.37 20.19 1.69
C CYS A 61 -15.20 20.68 2.56
N PRO A 62 -15.19 21.95 2.98
CA PRO A 62 -14.02 22.62 3.59
C PRO A 62 -13.55 22.05 4.93
N PHE A 63 -14.42 21.38 5.69
CA PHE A 63 -14.07 20.89 7.04
C PHE A 63 -13.74 19.39 7.13
N HIS A 64 -14.17 18.59 6.14
CA HIS A 64 -14.09 17.11 6.23
C HIS A 64 -13.52 16.44 4.97
N GLY A 65 -13.28 17.19 3.88
CA GLY A 65 -12.83 16.62 2.61
C GLY A 65 -11.54 15.78 2.73
N ARG A 66 -10.48 16.33 3.33
CA ARG A 66 -9.21 15.61 3.47
C ARG A 66 -9.25 14.40 4.41
N PRO A 67 -9.80 14.50 5.64
CA PRO A 67 -9.91 13.33 6.52
C PRO A 67 -10.77 12.20 5.93
N PHE A 68 -11.83 12.54 5.22
CA PHE A 68 -12.73 11.55 4.61
C PHE A 68 -12.06 10.81 3.45
N THR A 69 -11.38 11.53 2.55
CA THR A 69 -10.62 10.91 1.45
C THR A 69 -9.50 10.01 1.98
N ALA A 70 -8.77 10.45 3.02
CA ALA A 70 -7.72 9.64 3.64
C ALA A 70 -8.28 8.36 4.30
N GLN A 71 -9.43 8.45 4.97
CA GLN A 71 -10.07 7.29 5.59
C GLN A 71 -10.55 6.27 4.55
N ILE A 72 -11.15 6.73 3.45
CA ILE A 72 -11.60 5.84 2.36
C ILE A 72 -10.41 5.12 1.72
N SER A 73 -9.32 5.83 1.41
CA SER A 73 -8.12 5.21 0.85
C SER A 73 -7.61 4.10 1.77
N VAL A 74 -7.44 4.36 3.07
CA VAL A 74 -6.97 3.35 4.03
C VAL A 74 -7.94 2.17 4.14
N LEU A 75 -9.26 2.43 4.16
CA LEU A 75 -10.29 1.39 4.22
C LEU A 75 -10.28 0.47 2.99
N LEU A 76 -10.04 1.01 1.80
CA LEU A 76 -9.96 0.24 0.57
C LEU A 76 -8.67 -0.56 0.46
N SER A 77 -7.58 -0.06 1.04
CA SER A 77 -6.27 -0.74 1.05
C SER A 77 -6.23 -1.97 1.97
N ILE A 78 -7.04 -2.02 3.05
CA ILE A 78 -7.04 -3.13 4.01
C ILE A 78 -7.48 -4.48 3.37
N PRO A 79 -8.62 -4.57 2.64
CA PRO A 79 -9.02 -5.80 1.94
C PRO A 79 -8.00 -6.26 0.91
N VAL A 80 -7.37 -5.31 0.19
CA VAL A 80 -6.36 -5.58 -0.82
C VAL A 80 -5.13 -6.26 -0.18
N LEU A 81 -4.60 -5.68 0.90
CA LEU A 81 -3.51 -6.28 1.67
C LEU A 81 -3.86 -7.67 2.21
N TYR A 82 -5.05 -7.82 2.81
CA TYR A 82 -5.49 -9.09 3.34
C TYR A 82 -5.51 -10.16 2.25
N PHE A 83 -6.06 -9.84 1.08
CA PHE A 83 -6.10 -10.78 -0.04
C PHE A 83 -4.69 -11.17 -0.50
N ILE A 84 -3.80 -10.21 -0.70
CA ILE A 84 -2.44 -10.45 -1.19
C ILE A 84 -1.62 -11.30 -0.22
N PHE A 85 -1.65 -10.99 1.09
CA PHE A 85 -0.75 -11.61 2.05
C PHE A 85 -1.33 -12.85 2.76
N GLN A 86 -2.66 -13.04 2.77
CA GLN A 86 -3.28 -14.21 3.41
C GLN A 86 -3.85 -15.24 2.43
N VAL A 87 -4.30 -14.81 1.23
CA VAL A 87 -4.92 -15.73 0.26
C VAL A 87 -3.90 -16.25 -0.75
N VAL A 88 -2.92 -15.43 -1.14
CA VAL A 88 -1.93 -15.81 -2.15
C VAL A 88 -0.76 -16.53 -1.48
N PRO A 89 -0.46 -17.79 -1.85
CA PRO A 89 0.71 -18.47 -1.33
C PRO A 89 1.98 -17.78 -1.85
N PRO A 90 2.96 -17.52 -0.98
CA PRO A 90 4.19 -16.84 -1.35
C PRO A 90 5.05 -17.80 -2.18
N HIS A 91 4.90 -17.73 -3.50
CA HIS A 91 5.59 -18.59 -4.46
C HIS A 91 5.98 -17.78 -5.71
N PRO A 92 7.17 -17.99 -6.31
CA PRO A 92 7.63 -17.29 -7.52
C PRO A 92 6.64 -17.28 -8.70
N GLY A 93 5.72 -18.24 -8.80
CA GLY A 93 4.66 -18.24 -9.83
C GLY A 93 3.66 -17.08 -9.73
N TYR A 94 3.50 -16.47 -8.55
CA TYR A 94 2.54 -15.38 -8.30
C TYR A 94 3.18 -13.98 -8.31
N PHE A 95 4.41 -13.85 -8.84
CA PHE A 95 5.14 -12.57 -8.89
C PHE A 95 4.31 -11.41 -9.46
N GLY A 96 3.58 -11.64 -10.56
CA GLY A 96 2.74 -10.60 -11.17
C GLY A 96 1.59 -10.15 -10.28
N LEU A 97 1.00 -11.07 -9.51
CA LEU A 97 -0.10 -10.77 -8.59
C LEU A 97 0.39 -9.95 -7.38
N PHE A 98 1.57 -10.30 -6.85
CA PHE A 98 2.24 -9.49 -5.83
C PHE A 98 2.55 -8.09 -6.38
N LEU A 99 3.12 -7.97 -7.59
CA LEU A 99 3.43 -6.67 -8.18
C LEU A 99 2.18 -5.79 -8.36
N THR A 100 1.07 -6.35 -8.85
CA THR A 100 -0.19 -5.60 -8.95
C THR A 100 -0.75 -5.20 -7.59
N GLY A 101 -0.58 -6.07 -6.61
CA GLY A 101 -1.02 -5.82 -5.24
C GLY A 101 -0.25 -4.68 -4.57
N GLU A 102 1.07 -4.68 -4.71
CA GLU A 102 1.98 -3.64 -4.21
C GLU A 102 1.76 -2.28 -4.89
N VAL A 103 1.26 -2.25 -6.12
CA VAL A 103 0.97 -1.00 -6.84
C VAL A 103 -0.40 -0.42 -6.48
N LEU A 104 -1.34 -1.28 -6.06
CA LEU A 104 -2.69 -0.87 -5.65
C LEU A 104 -2.77 -0.41 -4.19
N PHE A 105 -1.74 -0.72 -3.39
CA PHE A 105 -1.59 -0.29 -2.01
C PHE A 105 -0.89 1.07 -1.90
#